data_AF-A0AA39S113-F1
#
_entry.id   AF-A0AA39S113-F1
#
_cell.length_a   1.000
_cell.length_b   1.000
_cell.length_c   1.000
_cell.angle_alpha   90.00
_cell.angle_beta   90.00
_cell.angle_gamma   90.00
#
_symmetry.space_group_name_H-M   'P 1'
#
loop_
_entity.id
_entity.type
_entity.pdbx_description
1 polymer ?
#
loop_
_entity_poly.entity_id
_entity_poly.type
_entity_poly.pdbx_seq_one_letter_code
_entity_poly.pdbx_strand_id
1 'polypeptide(L)'
;MAYYHVRSNSLPFRPHPITSEVDQHLSRLRSSQATSTSSSSYLICHDINGLQDLHGCVDKLLQLPLIQQALGQGQQKKWVDELLNGSLRILNALLQTKECVQGLSSVLRRRRGDEISIEVKKYLTSRKAVKKTIKKALKGVEIKHSSKTSEEHEMITMLREVKAITFAVFESSLSLISRPRSTSSKLSGCSLVSKLVQPKRIACEEEIEVRHE
;
A
#
# COMPACT_ATOMS: atom_id res chain seq x y z
N MET A 1 -31.51 59.13 -11.66
CA MET A 1 -31.38 58.07 -10.63
C MET A 1 -30.56 56.94 -11.23
N ALA A 2 -29.27 56.83 -10.86
CA ALA A 2 -28.41 55.75 -11.32
C ALA A 2 -28.61 54.54 -10.41
N TYR A 3 -29.05 53.41 -10.99
CA TYR A 3 -29.20 52.14 -10.30
C TYR A 3 -27.82 51.52 -10.07
N TYR A 4 -27.36 51.49 -8.83
CA TYR A 4 -26.17 50.75 -8.45
C TYR A 4 -26.49 49.26 -8.39
N HIS A 5 -26.04 48.50 -9.39
CA HIS A 5 -26.01 47.04 -9.32
C HIS A 5 -24.83 46.61 -8.44
N VAL A 6 -25.13 46.30 -7.17
CA VAL A 6 -24.21 45.57 -6.31
C VAL A 6 -24.12 44.14 -6.84
N ARG A 7 -23.01 43.80 -7.50
CA ARG A 7 -22.66 42.42 -7.85
C ARG A 7 -22.19 41.71 -6.58
N SER A 8 -22.96 40.73 -6.12
CA SER A 8 -22.56 39.82 -5.06
C SER A 8 -21.36 39.00 -5.54
N ASN A 9 -20.18 39.25 -4.97
CA ASN A 9 -19.03 38.38 -5.16
C ASN A 9 -19.23 37.13 -4.29
N SER A 10 -19.65 36.02 -4.90
CA SER A 10 -19.59 34.71 -4.25
C SER A 10 -18.12 34.35 -4.09
N LEU A 11 -17.57 34.57 -2.89
CA LEU A 11 -16.25 34.05 -2.52
C LEU A 11 -16.29 32.53 -2.66
N PRO A 12 -15.27 31.89 -3.25
CA PRO A 12 -15.19 30.44 -3.27
C PRO A 12 -15.23 29.93 -1.83
N PHE A 13 -16.11 28.96 -1.58
CA PHE A 13 -16.28 28.30 -0.30
C PHE A 13 -14.91 27.93 0.25
N ARG A 14 -14.55 28.42 1.43
CA ARG A 14 -13.27 28.05 2.04
C ARG A 14 -13.40 26.59 2.47
N PRO A 15 -12.63 25.64 1.89
CA PRO A 15 -12.71 24.26 2.31
C PRO A 15 -12.36 24.17 3.79
N HIS A 16 -13.03 23.27 4.51
CA HIS A 16 -12.78 23.05 5.92
C HIS A 16 -11.27 22.75 6.14
N PRO A 17 -10.62 23.24 7.21
CA PRO A 17 -9.17 23.04 7.39
C PRO A 17 -8.73 21.58 7.26
N ILE A 18 -9.56 20.65 7.75
CA ILE A 18 -9.33 19.21 7.68
C ILE A 18 -9.44 18.66 6.25
N THR A 19 -10.38 19.13 5.42
CA THR A 19 -10.50 18.65 4.03
C THR A 19 -9.31 19.10 3.19
N SER A 20 -8.82 20.33 3.42
CA SER A 20 -7.60 20.82 2.79
C SER A 20 -6.35 20.00 3.19
N GLU A 21 -6.29 19.51 4.43
CA GLU A 21 -5.19 18.67 4.91
C GLU A 21 -5.20 17.31 4.21
N VAL A 22 -6.38 16.68 4.10
CA VAL A 22 -6.55 15.42 3.36
C VAL A 22 -6.12 15.57 1.89
N ASP A 23 -6.57 16.62 1.21
CA ASP A 23 -6.20 16.88 -0.19
C ASP A 23 -4.71 17.10 -0.39
N GLN A 24 -4.04 17.74 0.58
CA GLN A 24 -2.61 17.93 0.55
C GLN A 24 -1.87 16.58 0.63
N HIS A 25 -2.27 15.70 1.55
CA HIS A 25 -1.69 14.37 1.67
C HIS A 25 -1.97 13.50 0.44
N LEU A 26 -3.19 13.55 -0.12
CA LEU A 26 -3.53 12.85 -1.37
C LEU A 26 -2.66 13.34 -2.54
N SER A 27 -2.51 14.65 -2.68
CA SER A 27 -1.70 15.26 -3.74
C SER A 27 -0.23 14.83 -3.64
N ARG A 28 0.35 14.85 -2.43
CA ARG A 28 1.73 14.40 -2.19
C ARG A 28 1.95 12.93 -2.57
N LEU A 29 1.06 12.04 -2.12
CA LEU A 29 1.14 10.60 -2.43
C LEU A 29 0.94 10.33 -3.93
N ARG A 30 0.03 11.07 -4.58
CA ARG A 30 -0.18 10.99 -6.03
C ARG A 30 1.06 11.42 -6.81
N SER A 31 1.69 12.53 -6.42
CA SER A 31 2.93 13.00 -7.03
C SER A 31 4.05 11.97 -6.90
N SER A 32 4.25 11.41 -5.71
CA SER A 32 5.25 10.35 -5.46
C SER A 32 5.06 9.15 -6.40
N GLN A 33 3.82 8.73 -6.58
CA GLN A 33 3.47 7.63 -7.48
C GLN A 33 3.70 7.94 -8.95
N ALA A 34 3.43 9.17 -9.39
CA ALA A 34 3.59 9.59 -10.79
C ALA A 34 5.06 9.76 -11.20
N THR A 35 5.94 10.17 -10.28
CA THR A 35 7.37 10.37 -10.56
C THR A 35 8.21 9.10 -10.51
N SER A 36 7.66 7.99 -10.01
CA SER A 36 8.44 6.79 -9.70
C SER A 36 8.52 5.82 -10.88
N THR A 37 9.62 5.87 -11.63
CA THR A 37 9.97 4.87 -12.66
C THR A 37 10.49 3.56 -12.07
N SER A 38 10.91 3.56 -10.80
CA SER A 38 11.35 2.39 -10.04
C SER A 38 10.92 2.55 -8.58
N SER A 39 10.18 1.57 -8.05
CA SER A 39 9.80 1.56 -6.65
C SER A 39 11.01 1.20 -5.79
N SER A 40 11.66 2.19 -5.18
CA SER A 40 12.70 1.93 -4.18
C SER A 40 12.06 1.57 -2.83
N SER A 41 12.78 0.81 -2.01
CA SER A 41 12.32 0.49 -0.65
C SER A 41 12.10 1.76 0.18
N TYR A 42 12.95 2.77 0.01
CA TYR A 42 12.81 4.06 0.66
C TYR A 42 11.51 4.77 0.28
N LEU A 43 11.20 4.88 -1.02
CA LEU A 43 9.97 5.53 -1.49
C LEU A 43 8.72 4.83 -0.98
N ILE A 44 8.74 3.49 -0.93
CA ILE A 44 7.60 2.74 -0.39
C ILE A 44 7.44 2.93 1.12
N CYS A 45 8.53 2.94 1.89
CA CYS A 45 8.45 3.28 3.31
C CYS A 45 7.91 4.71 3.51
N HIS A 46 8.38 5.66 2.70
CA HIS A 46 7.90 7.04 2.72
C HIS A 46 6.40 7.11 2.40
N ASP A 47 5.92 6.43 1.37
CA ASP A 47 4.50 6.42 1.00
C ASP A 47 3.63 5.71 2.05
N ILE A 48 4.13 4.65 2.69
CA ILE A 48 3.44 3.99 3.82
C ILE A 48 3.31 4.95 5.01
N ASN A 49 4.37 5.69 5.34
CA ASN A 49 4.30 6.72 6.39
C ASN A 49 3.32 7.84 5.99
N GLY A 50 3.34 8.28 4.74
CA GLY A 50 2.39 9.27 4.23
C GLY A 50 0.93 8.78 4.29
N LEU A 51 0.69 7.46 4.14
CA LEU A 51 -0.64 6.88 4.39
C LEU A 51 -1.04 7.01 5.86
N GLN A 52 -0.12 6.81 6.81
CA GLN A 52 -0.43 6.97 8.24
C GLN A 52 -0.95 8.38 8.52
N ASP A 53 -0.28 9.41 8.00
CA ASP A 53 -0.70 10.80 8.15
C ASP A 53 -2.06 11.06 7.47
N LEU A 54 -2.24 10.58 6.24
CA LEU A 54 -3.49 10.70 5.49
C LEU A 54 -4.66 10.09 6.27
N HIS A 55 -4.51 8.85 6.75
CA HIS A 55 -5.54 8.15 7.50
C HIS A 55 -5.81 8.81 8.86
N GLY A 56 -4.80 9.42 9.49
CA GLY A 56 -4.99 10.25 10.68
C GLY A 56 -5.86 11.49 10.42
N CYS A 57 -5.72 12.13 9.26
CA CYS A 57 -6.58 13.25 8.86
C CYS A 57 -8.01 12.78 8.53
N VAL A 58 -8.14 11.66 7.82
CA VAL A 58 -9.43 11.06 7.50
C VAL A 58 -10.18 10.61 8.75
N ASP A 59 -9.48 10.08 9.77
CA ASP A 59 -10.11 9.74 11.05
C ASP A 59 -10.74 10.97 11.73
N LYS A 60 -9.99 12.07 11.83
CA LYS A 60 -10.52 13.35 12.33
C LYS A 60 -11.70 13.85 11.50
N LEU A 61 -11.64 13.70 10.18
CA LEU A 61 -12.72 14.07 9.27
C LEU A 61 -13.99 13.25 9.57
N LEU A 62 -13.87 11.93 9.71
CA LEU A 62 -14.99 11.02 9.98
C LEU A 62 -15.61 11.20 11.36
N GLN A 63 -14.91 11.86 12.30
CA GLN A 63 -15.45 12.23 13.62
C GLN A 63 -16.37 13.45 13.56
N LEU A 64 -16.42 14.20 12.45
CA LEU A 64 -17.30 15.36 12.34
C LEU A 64 -18.78 14.94 12.28
N PRO A 65 -19.69 15.52 13.08
CA PRO A 65 -21.10 15.12 13.13
C PRO A 65 -21.81 15.19 11.78
N LEU A 66 -21.53 16.23 10.99
CA LEU A 66 -22.09 16.41 9.64
C LEU A 66 -21.70 15.25 8.71
N ILE A 67 -20.47 14.76 8.84
CA ILE A 67 -19.93 13.66 8.04
C ILE A 67 -20.55 12.33 8.47
N GLN A 68 -20.68 12.11 9.78
CA GLN A 68 -21.36 10.92 10.32
C GLN A 68 -22.83 10.87 9.87
N GLN A 69 -23.50 12.02 9.89
CA GLN A 69 -24.89 12.13 9.43
C GLN A 69 -25.00 11.85 7.94
N ALA A 70 -24.13 12.41 7.09
CA ALA A 70 -24.12 12.17 5.65
C ALA A 70 -23.87 10.69 5.31
N LEU A 71 -22.91 10.05 5.97
CA LEU A 71 -22.55 8.65 5.73
C LEU A 71 -23.57 7.65 6.29
N GLY A 72 -24.35 8.04 7.30
CA GLY A 72 -25.34 7.19 7.95
C GLY A 72 -26.66 7.01 7.19
N GLN A 73 -26.87 7.70 6.07
CA GLN A 73 -28.18 7.81 5.41
C GLN A 73 -28.31 6.95 4.14
N GLY A 74 -29.41 6.20 4.04
CA GLY A 74 -29.90 5.56 2.82
C GLY A 74 -28.83 4.80 2.01
N GLN A 75 -28.55 5.29 0.80
CA GLN A 75 -27.58 4.68 -0.14
C GLN A 75 -26.12 4.80 0.33
N GLN A 76 -25.79 5.80 1.16
CA GLN A 76 -24.43 6.03 1.64
C GLN A 76 -23.97 4.93 2.59
N LYS A 77 -24.87 4.48 3.46
CA LYS A 77 -24.59 3.36 4.36
C LYS A 77 -24.17 2.10 3.60
N LYS A 78 -24.89 1.75 2.53
CA LYS A 78 -24.53 0.61 1.68
C LYS A 78 -23.15 0.79 1.02
N TRP A 79 -22.86 1.99 0.53
CA TRP A 79 -21.55 2.31 -0.03
C TRP A 79 -20.42 2.17 1.01
N VAL A 80 -20.63 2.68 2.24
CA VAL A 80 -19.69 2.53 3.36
C VAL A 80 -19.50 1.06 3.73
N ASP A 81 -20.57 0.27 3.80
CA ASP A 81 -20.49 -1.17 4.10
C ASP A 81 -19.67 -1.93 3.04
N GLU A 82 -19.88 -1.62 1.75
CA GLU A 82 -19.11 -2.20 0.66
C GLU A 82 -17.64 -1.76 0.68
N LEU A 83 -17.37 -0.49 1.01
CA LEU A 83 -16.04 0.04 1.22
C LEU A 83 -15.31 -0.72 2.33
N LEU A 84 -15.93 -0.84 3.50
CA LEU A 84 -15.38 -1.52 4.68
C LEU A 84 -15.14 -3.00 4.42
N ASN A 85 -16.11 -3.70 3.84
CA ASN A 85 -15.96 -5.10 3.45
C ASN A 85 -14.82 -5.31 2.44
N GLY A 86 -14.67 -4.39 1.49
CA GLY A 86 -13.54 -4.38 0.56
C GLY A 86 -12.19 -4.24 1.28
N SER A 87 -12.09 -3.26 2.19
CA SER A 87 -10.88 -3.02 3.00
C SER A 87 -10.53 -4.19 3.90
N LEU A 88 -11.52 -4.80 4.58
CA LEU A 88 -11.32 -5.96 5.44
C LEU A 88 -10.76 -7.17 4.67
N ARG A 89 -11.27 -7.43 3.46
CA ARG A 89 -10.76 -8.51 2.61
C ARG A 89 -9.30 -8.29 2.22
N ILE A 90 -8.90 -7.05 1.96
CA ILE A 90 -7.50 -6.71 1.65
C ILE A 90 -6.63 -6.89 2.89
N LEU A 91 -7.07 -6.41 4.06
CA LEU A 91 -6.37 -6.59 5.32
C LEU A 91 -6.11 -8.06 5.61
N ASN A 92 -7.12 -8.91 5.46
CA ASN A 92 -6.99 -10.36 5.63
C ASN A 92 -5.95 -10.96 4.65
N ALA A 93 -5.97 -10.54 3.38
CA ALA A 93 -5.00 -11.01 2.39
C ALA A 93 -3.57 -10.52 2.68
N LEU A 94 -3.40 -9.29 3.21
CA LEU A 94 -2.11 -8.76 3.64
C LEU A 94 -1.58 -9.50 4.87
N LEU A 95 -2.46 -9.85 5.83
CA LEU A 95 -2.09 -10.64 7.00
C LEU A 95 -1.58 -12.04 6.59
N GLN A 96 -2.25 -12.69 5.66
CA GLN A 96 -1.78 -13.95 5.06
C GLN A 96 -0.43 -13.80 4.36
N THR A 97 -0.20 -12.66 3.70
CA THR A 97 1.11 -12.37 3.07
C THR A 97 2.20 -12.18 4.13
N LYS A 98 1.90 -11.50 5.24
CA LYS A 98 2.82 -11.35 6.39
C LYS A 98 3.23 -12.71 6.95
N GLU A 99 2.28 -13.63 7.13
CA GLU A 99 2.57 -15.01 7.59
C GLU A 99 3.51 -15.74 6.63
N CYS A 100 3.29 -15.63 5.32
CA CYS A 100 4.19 -16.20 4.30
C CYS A 100 5.61 -15.58 4.36
N VAL A 101 5.71 -14.26 4.58
CA VAL A 101 7.01 -13.58 4.72
C VAL A 101 7.73 -14.06 5.99
N GLN A 102 7.01 -14.25 7.08
CA GLN A 102 7.56 -14.80 8.32
C GLN A 102 8.05 -16.24 8.12
N GLY A 103 7.26 -17.09 7.46
CA GLY A 103 7.67 -18.43 7.06
C GLY A 103 8.97 -18.41 6.25
N LEU A 104 9.03 -17.55 5.22
CA LEU A 104 10.19 -17.43 4.34
C LEU A 104 11.44 -17.00 5.11
N SER A 105 11.32 -15.97 5.96
CA SER A 105 12.42 -15.50 6.79
C SER A 105 12.92 -16.58 7.76
N SER A 106 12.01 -17.40 8.32
CA SER A 106 12.35 -18.51 9.22
C SER A 106 13.15 -19.60 8.51
N VAL A 107 12.74 -19.99 7.30
CA VAL A 107 13.45 -20.98 6.49
C VAL A 107 14.83 -20.46 6.05
N LEU A 108 14.91 -19.21 5.63
CA LEU A 108 16.18 -18.56 5.27
C LEU A 108 17.15 -18.53 6.45
N ARG A 109 16.66 -18.17 7.65
CA ARG A 109 17.47 -18.16 8.88
C ARG A 109 17.99 -19.54 9.26
N ARG A 110 17.17 -20.57 9.08
CA ARG A 110 17.52 -21.97 9.36
C ARG A 110 18.38 -22.62 8.26
N ARG A 111 18.64 -21.91 7.15
CA ARG A 111 19.42 -22.38 5.98
C ARG A 111 18.93 -23.72 5.39
N ARG A 112 17.61 -23.98 5.45
CA ARG A 112 16.99 -25.17 4.87
C ARG A 112 16.65 -24.95 3.40
N GLY A 113 17.61 -25.24 2.52
CA GLY A 113 17.53 -24.92 1.09
C GLY A 113 16.36 -25.58 0.35
N ASP A 114 15.99 -26.79 0.76
CA ASP A 114 14.87 -27.58 0.27
C ASP A 114 13.50 -26.93 0.55
N GLU A 115 13.33 -26.32 1.73
CA GLU A 115 12.08 -25.66 2.14
C GLU A 115 11.90 -24.26 1.51
N ILE A 116 12.98 -23.59 1.07
CA ILE A 116 12.93 -22.22 0.51
C ILE A 116 11.98 -22.16 -0.69
N SER A 117 12.07 -23.13 -1.60
CA SER A 117 11.26 -23.16 -2.83
C SER A 117 9.76 -23.23 -2.52
N ILE A 118 9.38 -24.00 -1.50
CA ILE A 118 7.98 -24.14 -1.07
C ILE A 118 7.46 -22.81 -0.52
N GLU A 119 8.23 -22.18 0.36
CA GLU A 119 7.81 -20.95 1.03
C GLU A 119 7.80 -19.74 0.08
N VAL A 120 8.72 -19.69 -0.88
CA VAL A 120 8.68 -18.72 -1.99
C VAL A 120 7.41 -18.89 -2.81
N LYS A 121 6.99 -20.14 -3.12
CA LYS A 121 5.73 -20.39 -3.86
C LYS A 121 4.51 -19.92 -3.07
N LYS A 122 4.46 -20.15 -1.75
CA LYS A 122 3.38 -19.66 -0.88
C LYS A 122 3.31 -18.12 -0.90
N TYR A 123 4.44 -17.45 -0.68
CA TYR A 123 4.54 -16.00 -0.73
C TYR A 123 4.08 -15.42 -2.09
N LEU A 124 4.52 -16.00 -3.21
CA LEU A 124 4.08 -15.55 -4.53
C LEU A 124 2.58 -15.75 -4.76
N THR A 125 1.99 -16.79 -4.17
CA THR A 125 0.56 -17.09 -4.26
C THR A 125 -0.26 -16.12 -3.42
N SER A 126 0.12 -15.89 -2.16
CA SER A 126 -0.54 -14.91 -1.28
C SER A 126 -0.50 -13.50 -1.88
N ARG A 127 0.65 -13.10 -2.43
CA ARG A 127 0.79 -11.84 -3.18
C ARG A 127 -0.21 -11.71 -4.34
N LYS A 128 -0.35 -12.75 -5.17
CA LYS A 128 -1.32 -12.76 -6.28
C LYS A 128 -2.76 -12.64 -5.76
N ALA A 129 -3.05 -13.28 -4.62
CA ALA A 129 -4.34 -13.18 -3.97
C ALA A 129 -4.63 -11.73 -3.53
N VAL A 130 -3.66 -11.05 -2.89
CA VAL A 130 -3.83 -9.62 -2.52
C VAL A 130 -4.13 -8.77 -3.74
N LYS A 131 -3.33 -8.87 -4.81
CA LYS A 131 -3.55 -8.10 -6.05
C LYS A 131 -4.93 -8.36 -6.67
N LYS A 132 -5.41 -9.61 -6.63
CA LYS A 132 -6.77 -9.98 -7.08
C LYS A 132 -7.83 -9.34 -6.17
N THR A 133 -7.63 -9.36 -4.86
CA THR A 133 -8.55 -8.78 -3.87
C THR A 133 -8.63 -7.26 -3.99
N ILE A 134 -7.50 -6.56 -4.15
CA ILE A 134 -7.45 -5.11 -4.42
C ILE A 134 -8.27 -4.77 -5.66
N LYS A 135 -8.04 -5.47 -6.78
CA LYS A 135 -8.80 -5.24 -8.02
C LYS A 135 -10.31 -5.45 -7.83
N LYS A 136 -10.72 -6.47 -7.07
CA LYS A 136 -12.14 -6.71 -6.75
C LYS A 136 -12.72 -5.61 -5.87
N ALA A 137 -11.98 -5.17 -4.85
CA ALA A 137 -12.41 -4.14 -3.92
C ALA A 137 -12.51 -2.75 -4.54
N LEU A 138 -11.76 -2.47 -5.62
CA LEU A 138 -11.90 -1.25 -6.42
C LEU A 138 -13.15 -1.29 -7.31
N LYS A 139 -13.41 -2.43 -7.98
CA LYS A 139 -14.58 -2.59 -8.86
C LYS A 139 -15.93 -2.57 -8.12
N GLY A 140 -15.96 -3.08 -6.89
CA GLY A 140 -17.21 -3.21 -6.13
C GLY A 140 -17.83 -1.89 -5.70
N VAL A 141 -17.16 -0.75 -5.87
CA VAL A 141 -17.57 0.56 -5.32
C VAL A 141 -18.22 1.47 -6.39
N GLU A 142 -18.43 0.99 -7.61
CA GLU A 142 -19.16 1.71 -8.67
C GLU A 142 -20.68 1.72 -8.44
N ILE A 143 -21.13 2.17 -7.26
CA ILE A 143 -22.53 2.57 -7.09
C ILE A 143 -22.70 3.92 -7.81
N LYS A 144 -23.60 3.97 -8.79
CA LYS A 144 -24.08 5.22 -9.41
C LYS A 144 -24.72 6.07 -8.30
N HIS A 145 -24.04 7.13 -7.86
CA HIS A 145 -24.60 8.06 -6.89
C HIS A 145 -25.58 9.01 -7.56
N SER A 146 -26.81 9.05 -7.05
CA SER A 146 -27.67 10.22 -7.14
C SER A 146 -27.50 11.02 -5.84
N SER A 147 -26.39 11.77 -5.69
CA SER A 147 -26.20 12.62 -4.52
C SER A 147 -27.21 13.76 -4.53
N LYS A 148 -27.78 14.10 -3.37
CA LYS A 148 -28.78 15.17 -3.24
C LYS A 148 -28.15 16.55 -3.06
N THR A 149 -26.92 16.62 -2.55
CA THR A 149 -26.17 17.85 -2.28
C THR A 149 -24.73 17.77 -2.82
N SER A 150 -24.13 18.93 -3.13
CA SER A 150 -22.77 19.03 -3.67
C SER A 150 -21.70 18.56 -2.69
N GLU A 151 -21.87 18.84 -1.39
CA GLU A 151 -20.87 18.56 -0.35
C GLU A 151 -20.75 17.06 0.00
N GLU A 152 -21.88 16.34 0.04
CA GLU A 152 -21.89 14.88 0.24
C GLU A 152 -21.14 14.17 -0.90
N HIS A 153 -21.39 14.61 -2.13
CA HIS A 153 -20.74 14.07 -3.31
C HIS A 153 -19.21 14.28 -3.28
N GLU A 154 -18.77 15.48 -2.89
CA GLU A 154 -17.36 15.84 -2.77
C GLU A 154 -16.65 14.97 -1.73
N MET A 155 -17.26 14.77 -0.56
CA MET A 155 -16.73 13.90 0.50
C MET A 155 -16.61 12.43 0.06
N ILE A 156 -17.62 11.90 -0.62
CA ILE A 156 -17.57 10.52 -1.15
C ILE A 156 -16.46 10.39 -2.18
N THR A 157 -16.30 11.40 -3.03
CA THR A 157 -15.24 11.43 -4.04
C THR A 157 -13.87 11.41 -3.36
N MET A 158 -13.67 12.25 -2.35
CA MET A 158 -12.45 12.26 -1.54
C MET A 158 -12.16 10.89 -0.90
N LEU A 159 -13.14 10.27 -0.26
CA LEU A 159 -12.97 8.95 0.36
C LEU A 159 -12.67 7.84 -0.67
N ARG A 160 -13.21 7.94 -1.89
CA ARG A 160 -12.85 7.05 -3.01
C ARG A 160 -11.39 7.23 -3.41
N GLU A 161 -10.90 8.47 -3.44
CA GLU A 161 -9.50 8.77 -3.73
C GLU A 161 -8.56 8.24 -2.64
N VAL A 162 -8.89 8.46 -1.36
CA VAL A 162 -8.15 7.90 -0.21
C VAL A 162 -8.02 6.39 -0.36
N LYS A 163 -9.13 5.70 -0.64
CA LYS A 163 -9.15 4.25 -0.89
C LYS A 163 -8.23 3.86 -2.05
N ALA A 164 -8.33 4.57 -3.18
CA ALA A 164 -7.53 4.27 -4.37
C ALA A 164 -6.02 4.43 -4.12
N ILE A 165 -5.60 5.55 -3.52
CA ILE A 165 -4.20 5.81 -3.17
C ILE A 165 -3.68 4.77 -2.17
N THR A 166 -4.45 4.48 -1.13
CA THR A 166 -4.11 3.45 -0.13
C THR A 166 -3.82 2.11 -0.80
N PHE A 167 -4.69 1.69 -1.72
CA PHE A 167 -4.53 0.41 -2.39
C PHE A 167 -3.37 0.39 -3.39
N ALA A 168 -3.11 1.52 -4.06
CA ALA A 168 -2.00 1.63 -4.99
C ALA A 168 -0.63 1.59 -4.27
N VAL A 169 -0.53 2.18 -3.08
CA VAL A 169 0.66 2.06 -2.22
C VAL A 169 0.85 0.61 -1.76
N PHE A 170 -0.21 -0.08 -1.33
CA PHE A 170 -0.12 -1.50 -0.96
C PHE A 170 0.21 -2.41 -2.16
N GLU A 171 -0.30 -2.11 -3.36
CA GLU A 171 0.06 -2.87 -4.55
C GLU A 171 1.56 -2.67 -4.90
N SER A 172 2.06 -1.45 -4.74
CA SER A 172 3.47 -1.10 -4.97
C SER A 172 4.40 -1.74 -3.94
N SER A 173 4.02 -1.77 -2.66
CA SER A 173 4.82 -2.43 -1.62
C SER A 173 4.97 -3.93 -1.85
N LEU A 174 3.94 -4.57 -2.41
CA LEU A 174 3.98 -5.98 -2.79
C LEU A 174 4.78 -6.24 -4.08
N SER A 175 4.95 -5.23 -4.93
CA SER A 175 5.66 -5.36 -6.20
C SER A 175 7.19 -5.34 -6.05
N LEU A 176 7.73 -4.73 -4.98
CA LEU A 176 9.18 -4.64 -4.66
C LEU A 176 9.94 -5.96 -4.71
N ILE A 177 9.32 -7.05 -4.28
CA ILE A 177 9.96 -8.38 -4.22
C ILE A 177 9.85 -9.09 -5.59
N SER A 178 9.20 -8.46 -6.58
CA SER A 178 9.22 -8.96 -7.95
C SER A 178 10.51 -8.57 -8.65
N ARG A 179 11.33 -9.56 -8.98
CA ARG A 179 12.17 -9.45 -10.18
C ARG A 179 11.24 -9.12 -11.36
N PRO A 180 11.62 -8.21 -12.28
CA PRO A 180 10.93 -8.11 -13.56
C PRO A 180 10.87 -9.52 -14.15
N ARG A 181 9.70 -9.94 -14.65
CA ARG A 181 9.69 -11.05 -15.61
C ARG A 181 10.52 -10.54 -16.78
N SER A 182 11.77 -10.97 -16.86
CA SER A 182 12.45 -11.05 -18.14
C SER A 182 11.51 -11.86 -19.03
N THR A 183 10.88 -11.16 -19.97
CA THR A 183 10.37 -11.74 -21.20
C THR A 183 11.38 -12.75 -21.69
N SER A 184 10.86 -13.91 -22.07
CA SER A 184 11.59 -15.08 -22.56
C SER A 184 12.93 -14.75 -23.21
N SER A 185 14.02 -15.04 -22.50
CA SER A 185 15.22 -15.56 -23.14
C SER A 185 15.63 -16.77 -22.33
N LYS A 186 15.66 -17.92 -23.00
CA LYS A 186 16.38 -19.10 -22.56
C LYS A 186 17.81 -18.62 -22.26
N LEU A 187 18.24 -18.61 -21.01
CA LEU A 187 19.65 -18.63 -20.62
C LEU A 187 19.72 -18.91 -19.10
N SER A 188 20.02 -20.18 -18.83
CA SER A 188 20.84 -20.70 -17.74
C SER A 188 21.12 -19.83 -16.52
N GLY A 189 20.82 -20.39 -15.34
CA GLY A 189 21.66 -20.20 -14.16
C GLY A 189 21.20 -19.12 -13.20
N CYS A 190 20.71 -19.56 -12.05
CA CYS A 190 20.66 -18.79 -10.82
C CYS A 190 22.06 -18.23 -10.47
N SER A 191 22.44 -17.04 -10.97
CA SER A 191 23.72 -16.41 -10.63
C SER A 191 23.70 -15.57 -9.35
N LEU A 192 22.62 -15.62 -8.55
CA LEU A 192 22.49 -14.81 -7.32
C LEU A 192 22.37 -15.64 -6.01
N VAL A 193 22.77 -16.92 -6.03
CA VAL A 193 22.80 -17.76 -4.80
C VAL A 193 24.22 -18.30 -4.49
N SER A 194 25.28 -17.70 -5.03
CA SER A 194 26.65 -18.18 -4.78
C SER A 194 27.44 -17.43 -3.69
N LYS A 195 26.80 -16.61 -2.84
CA LYS A 195 27.51 -15.91 -1.74
C LYS A 195 27.02 -16.19 -0.32
N LEU A 196 26.17 -17.20 -0.12
CA LEU A 196 25.75 -17.61 1.23
C LEU A 196 26.18 -19.04 1.59
N VAL A 197 27.34 -19.46 1.10
CA VAL A 197 28.11 -20.57 1.67
C VAL A 197 29.42 -19.94 2.13
N GLN A 198 29.54 -19.69 3.44
CA GLN A 198 30.86 -19.40 4.00
C GLN A 198 31.75 -20.62 3.78
N PRO A 199 33.03 -20.45 3.40
CA PRO A 199 33.99 -21.54 3.55
C PRO A 199 34.06 -21.89 5.02
N LYS A 200 33.86 -23.18 5.31
CA LYS A 200 34.12 -23.81 6.61
C LYS A 200 35.56 -23.43 7.03
N ARG A 201 35.71 -22.97 8.28
CA ARG A 201 36.98 -22.56 8.91
C ARG A 201 38.14 -23.51 8.51
N ILE A 202 39.22 -22.96 7.97
CA ILE A 202 40.52 -23.62 7.95
C ILE A 202 41.06 -23.43 9.38
N ALA A 203 41.27 -24.54 10.09
CA ALA A 203 42.01 -24.55 11.33
C ALA A 203 43.48 -24.20 11.01
N CYS A 204 44.03 -23.18 11.66
CA CYS A 204 45.48 -23.02 11.73
C CYS A 204 45.98 -24.09 12.69
N GLU A 205 46.79 -25.01 12.19
CA GLU A 205 47.58 -25.90 13.03
C GLU A 205 49.00 -25.33 13.04
N GLU A 206 49.39 -24.91 14.24
CA GLU A 206 50.63 -24.25 14.59
C GLU A 206 51.78 -25.27 14.50
N GLU A 207 52.79 -25.03 13.66
CA GLU A 207 54.01 -25.84 13.65
C GLU A 207 54.75 -25.63 14.97
N ILE A 208 54.71 -26.63 15.84
CA ILE A 208 55.55 -26.70 17.03
C ILE A 208 56.94 -27.16 16.58
N GLU A 209 57.84 -26.21 16.42
CA GLU A 209 59.28 -26.45 16.30
C GLU A 209 59.84 -26.76 17.70
N VAL A 210 60.02 -28.06 18.02
CA VAL A 210 60.83 -28.49 19.18
C VAL A 210 62.20 -28.87 18.67
N ARG A 211 63.17 -28.01 19.00
CA ARG A 211 64.61 -28.21 18.82
C ARG A 211 65.21 -28.49 20.19
N HIS A 212 65.75 -29.69 20.42
CA HIS A 212 66.69 -30.11 21.49
C HIS A 212 66.94 -31.62 21.25
N GLU A 213 68.13 -32.18 21.08
CA GLU A 213 69.54 -31.77 21.25
C GLU A 213 70.39 -32.37 20.11
#